data_AF-A0ABD6ARG5-F1
#
_entry.id   AF-A0ABD6ARG5-F1
#
_cell.length_a   1.000
_cell.length_b   1.000
_cell.length_c   1.000
_cell.angle_alpha   90.00
_cell.angle_beta   90.00
_cell.angle_gamma   90.00
#
_symmetry.space_group_name_H-M   'P 1'
#
loop_
_entity.id
_entity.type
_entity.pdbx_description
1 polymer ?
#
loop_
_entity_poly.entity_id
_entity_poly.type
_entity_poly.pdbx_seq_one_letter_code
_entity_poly.pdbx_strand_id
1 'polypeptide(L)'
;MLQTLANLCAQAGTPTWWTPTPEPSSSTLPDSTVTGVIVSAFSAIIVYTARQYWEAAKLHEALVTEVSQMDGLKQCANQMNRVSEPASRDLKPEDMPATGTIPTVIYENNAGNVGLLKTWRNPAELSDVVSFYSEVLRYKSIIQRIGEGEEVSNTNQEDLYDHIETISEVRYRIVENEEFEAPLIDHDSDDDSEEDGE
;
A
#
# COMPACT_ATOMS: atom_id res chain seq x y z
N MET A 1 27.61 -21.09 -57.29
CA MET A 1 28.35 -21.90 -58.29
C MET A 1 29.57 -22.49 -57.60
N LEU A 2 29.87 -23.77 -57.82
CA LEU A 2 30.92 -24.62 -57.21
C LEU A 2 30.52 -25.17 -55.83
N GLN A 3 29.91 -26.36 -55.66
CA GLN A 3 30.28 -27.73 -56.06
C GLN A 3 31.75 -28.07 -55.78
N THR A 4 32.03 -28.87 -54.74
CA THR A 4 33.10 -29.89 -54.78
C THR A 4 32.92 -30.98 -53.70
N LEU A 5 32.58 -32.19 -54.18
CA LEU A 5 33.02 -33.55 -53.79
C LEU A 5 32.83 -33.99 -52.33
N ALA A 6 31.91 -34.91 -51.99
CA ALA A 6 31.83 -36.32 -52.38
C ALA A 6 33.13 -37.10 -52.13
N ASN A 7 33.16 -37.93 -51.08
CA ASN A 7 33.90 -39.18 -51.14
C ASN A 7 33.18 -40.31 -50.39
N LEU A 8 33.02 -41.40 -51.11
CA LEU A 8 32.42 -42.68 -50.78
C LEU A 8 33.45 -43.58 -50.09
N CYS A 9 33.00 -44.43 -49.17
CA CYS A 9 33.40 -45.84 -49.01
C CYS A 9 32.65 -46.39 -47.78
N ALA A 10 31.50 -47.05 -47.94
CA ALA A 10 31.40 -48.49 -48.20
C ALA A 10 32.13 -49.34 -47.15
N GLN A 11 31.38 -49.92 -46.21
CA GLN A 11 31.65 -51.27 -45.71
C GLN A 11 30.34 -51.91 -45.25
N ALA A 12 30.01 -53.01 -45.92
CA ALA A 12 28.90 -53.88 -45.64
C ALA A 12 29.29 -54.89 -44.54
N GLY A 13 28.36 -55.16 -43.63
CA GLY A 13 28.41 -56.27 -42.68
C GLY A 13 27.01 -56.56 -42.16
N THR A 14 26.39 -57.63 -42.63
CA THR A 14 25.22 -58.28 -42.01
C THR A 14 25.72 -59.50 -41.21
N PRO A 15 24.87 -60.28 -40.53
CA PRO A 15 23.81 -59.95 -39.57
C PRO A 15 24.06 -60.68 -38.23
N THR A 16 23.59 -60.16 -37.10
CA THR A 16 23.56 -60.94 -35.86
C THR A 16 22.19 -60.82 -35.18
N TRP A 17 21.55 -61.98 -35.13
CA TRP A 17 20.25 -62.32 -34.59
C TRP A 17 20.44 -62.62 -33.08
N TRP A 18 19.39 -62.33 -32.30
CA TRP A 18 19.24 -62.36 -30.83
C TRP A 18 19.96 -61.27 -30.03
N THR A 19 19.20 -60.24 -29.65
CA THR A 19 19.38 -59.59 -28.34
C THR A 19 18.04 -59.72 -27.63
N PRO A 20 17.99 -60.24 -26.39
CA PRO A 20 16.75 -60.42 -25.66
C PRO A 20 16.07 -59.07 -25.42
N THR A 21 14.75 -59.05 -25.62
CA THR A 21 13.87 -57.97 -25.16
C THR A 21 14.19 -57.67 -23.70
N PRO A 22 14.58 -56.43 -23.33
CA PRO A 22 14.55 -56.06 -21.94
C PRO A 22 13.08 -56.12 -21.50
N GLU A 23 12.77 -57.05 -20.60
CA GLU A 23 11.54 -56.99 -19.82
C GLU A 23 11.40 -55.56 -19.28
N PRO A 24 10.19 -54.96 -19.29
CA PRO A 24 9.95 -53.77 -18.51
C PRO A 24 10.11 -54.18 -17.05
N SER A 25 11.34 -54.02 -16.54
CA SER A 25 11.56 -53.98 -15.11
C SER A 25 10.67 -52.85 -14.61
N SER A 26 9.61 -53.22 -13.91
CA SER A 26 8.80 -52.29 -13.12
C SER A 26 9.72 -51.72 -12.05
N SER A 27 10.53 -50.76 -12.44
CA SER A 27 11.27 -49.90 -11.54
C SER A 27 10.25 -48.91 -11.02
N THR A 28 9.61 -49.29 -9.93
CA THR A 28 9.00 -48.35 -8.99
C THR A 28 10.12 -47.45 -8.47
N LEU A 29 10.53 -46.47 -9.28
CA LEU A 29 11.39 -45.37 -8.85
C LEU A 29 10.53 -44.48 -7.95
N PRO A 30 10.99 -44.11 -6.75
CA PRO A 30 10.29 -43.11 -5.97
C PRO A 30 10.37 -41.78 -6.74
N ASP A 31 9.21 -41.29 -7.22
CA ASP A 31 8.74 -39.89 -7.29
C ASP A 31 9.78 -38.76 -7.44
N SER A 32 10.88 -38.97 -8.14
CA SER A 32 11.97 -37.99 -8.22
C SER A 32 11.67 -36.86 -9.21
N THR A 33 10.85 -37.12 -10.23
CA THR A 33 10.34 -36.09 -11.16
C THR A 33 9.32 -35.18 -10.46
N VAL A 34 8.48 -35.74 -9.60
CA VAL A 34 7.51 -35.00 -8.78
C VAL A 34 8.24 -34.15 -7.74
N THR A 35 9.27 -34.70 -7.09
CA THR A 35 10.11 -33.95 -6.14
C THR A 35 10.86 -32.79 -6.81
N GLY A 36 11.38 -32.98 -8.03
CA GLY A 36 12.11 -31.93 -8.77
C GLY A 36 11.24 -30.75 -9.24
N VAL A 37 9.98 -30.99 -9.62
CA VAL A 37 9.03 -29.92 -10.02
C VAL A 37 8.50 -29.16 -8.80
N ILE A 38 8.33 -29.84 -7.67
CA ILE A 38 7.87 -29.20 -6.43
C ILE A 38 8.94 -28.23 -5.88
N VAL A 39 10.22 -28.61 -5.89
CA VAL A 39 11.32 -27.76 -5.38
C VAL A 39 11.52 -26.48 -6.24
N SER A 40 11.32 -26.56 -7.56
CA SER A 40 11.46 -25.38 -8.43
C SER A 40 10.28 -24.39 -8.29
N ALA A 41 9.05 -24.89 -8.11
CA ALA A 41 7.88 -24.06 -7.84
C ALA A 41 8.02 -23.31 -6.50
N PHE A 42 8.49 -23.96 -5.44
CA PHE A 42 8.73 -23.30 -4.15
C PHE A 42 9.81 -22.21 -4.22
N SER A 43 10.86 -22.43 -5.01
CA SER A 43 11.93 -21.44 -5.18
C SER A 43 11.42 -20.15 -5.84
N ALA A 44 10.58 -20.26 -6.86
CA ALA A 44 9.95 -19.11 -7.51
C ALA A 44 8.99 -18.36 -6.56
N ILE A 45 8.22 -19.09 -5.74
CA ILE A 45 7.32 -18.51 -4.74
C ILE A 45 8.10 -17.75 -3.66
N ILE A 46 9.22 -18.30 -3.19
CA ILE A 46 10.06 -17.63 -2.18
C ILE A 46 10.64 -16.32 -2.73
N VAL A 47 11.19 -16.34 -3.95
CA VAL A 47 11.73 -15.12 -4.57
C VAL A 47 10.64 -14.08 -4.81
N TYR A 48 9.46 -14.51 -5.28
CA TYR A 48 8.33 -13.62 -5.51
C TYR A 48 7.84 -12.98 -4.20
N THR A 49 7.67 -13.77 -3.15
CA THR A 49 7.23 -13.25 -1.85
C THR A 49 8.27 -12.31 -1.25
N ALA A 50 9.55 -12.66 -1.28
CA ALA A 50 10.64 -11.79 -0.80
C ALA A 50 10.65 -10.43 -1.51
N ARG A 51 10.44 -10.42 -2.83
CA ARG A 51 10.35 -9.19 -3.61
C ARG A 51 9.15 -8.33 -3.19
N GLN A 52 7.99 -8.96 -3.03
CA GLN A 52 6.77 -8.26 -2.59
C GLN A 52 6.94 -7.64 -1.20
N TYR A 53 7.60 -8.33 -0.26
CA TYR A 53 7.90 -7.76 1.05
C TYR A 53 8.82 -6.55 0.98
N TRP A 54 9.85 -6.56 0.12
CA TRP A 54 10.74 -5.42 -0.03
C TRP A 54 10.05 -4.22 -0.67
N GLU A 55 9.20 -4.46 -1.67
CA GLU A 55 8.41 -3.40 -2.30
C GLU A 55 7.41 -2.79 -1.29
N ALA A 56 6.75 -3.62 -0.47
CA ALA A 56 5.85 -3.18 0.60
C ALA A 56 6.59 -2.39 1.69
N ALA A 57 7.73 -2.90 2.19
CA ALA A 57 8.52 -2.22 3.22
C ALA A 57 9.05 -0.86 2.76
N LYS A 58 9.49 -0.78 1.49
CA LYS A 58 9.94 0.49 0.90
C LYS A 58 8.78 1.48 0.74
N LEU A 59 7.61 1.00 0.36
CA LEU A 59 6.41 1.85 0.27
C LEU A 59 6.03 2.37 1.65
N HIS A 60 5.99 1.49 2.66
CA HIS A 60 5.72 1.85 4.04
C HIS A 60 6.69 2.93 4.54
N GLU A 61 8.00 2.72 4.39
CA GLU A 61 9.03 3.70 4.78
C GLU A 61 8.87 5.04 4.06
N ALA A 62 8.56 5.02 2.76
CA ALA A 62 8.31 6.22 1.99
C ALA A 62 7.05 6.98 2.46
N LEU A 63 6.00 6.26 2.86
CA LEU A 63 4.78 6.84 3.41
C LEU A 63 5.04 7.45 4.79
N VAL A 64 5.72 6.75 5.70
CA VAL A 64 6.10 7.30 7.02
C VAL A 64 6.97 8.56 6.86
N THR A 65 7.90 8.53 5.91
CA THR A 65 8.73 9.71 5.59
C THR A 65 7.89 10.88 5.06
N GLU A 66 6.90 10.63 4.22
CA GLU A 66 5.97 11.67 3.77
C GLU A 66 5.15 12.24 4.93
N VAL A 67 4.60 11.38 5.80
CA VAL A 67 3.87 11.79 7.02
C VAL A 67 4.76 12.64 7.95
N SER A 68 6.04 12.30 8.07
CA SER A 68 7.00 13.10 8.85
C SER A 68 7.17 14.53 8.31
N GLN A 69 6.93 14.76 7.01
CA GLN A 69 7.02 16.07 6.37
C GLN A 69 5.71 16.87 6.40
N MET A 70 4.62 16.29 6.92
CA MET A 70 3.31 16.96 7.05
C MET A 70 3.24 17.93 8.24
N ASP A 71 4.22 18.83 8.38
CA ASP A 71 4.23 19.83 9.45
C ASP A 71 3.07 20.82 9.36
N GLY A 72 2.41 20.92 8.20
CA GLY A 72 1.21 21.72 8.02
C GLY A 72 0.07 21.29 8.94
N LEU A 73 -0.15 19.99 9.15
CA LEU A 73 -1.19 19.48 10.05
C LEU A 73 -0.94 19.92 11.49
N LYS A 74 0.32 19.79 11.95
CA LYS A 74 0.74 20.27 13.26
C LYS A 74 0.57 21.78 13.39
N GLN A 75 0.95 22.56 12.39
CA GLN A 75 0.79 24.02 12.41
C GLN A 75 -0.69 24.42 12.48
N CYS A 76 -1.53 23.76 11.70
CA CYS A 76 -2.98 23.96 11.69
C CYS A 76 -3.59 23.69 13.07
N ALA A 77 -3.32 22.51 13.64
CA ALA A 77 -3.79 22.15 14.98
C ALA A 77 -3.34 23.15 16.05
N ASN A 78 -2.07 23.57 16.03
CA ASN A 78 -1.55 24.56 16.96
C ASN A 78 -2.20 25.95 16.79
N GLN A 79 -2.59 26.33 15.57
CA GLN A 79 -3.30 27.58 15.33
C GLN A 79 -4.74 27.51 15.84
N MET A 80 -5.45 26.42 15.56
CA MET A 80 -6.84 26.24 16.01
C MET A 80 -6.94 26.18 17.53
N ASN A 81 -6.02 25.47 18.20
CA ASN A 81 -5.90 25.47 19.67
C ASN A 81 -5.58 26.84 20.27
N ARG A 82 -4.99 27.77 19.51
CA ARG A 82 -4.73 29.15 19.98
C ARG A 82 -5.91 30.08 19.75
N VAL A 83 -6.73 29.81 18.75
CA VAL A 83 -7.86 30.64 18.31
C VAL A 83 -9.16 30.27 19.05
N SER A 84 -9.12 29.30 19.96
CA SER A 84 -10.24 28.71 20.73
C SER A 84 -11.13 29.65 21.56
N GLU A 85 -11.05 30.97 21.38
CA GLU A 85 -12.02 31.95 21.89
C GLU A 85 -12.31 33.06 20.84
N PRO A 86 -13.55 33.18 20.30
CA PRO A 86 -14.69 32.26 20.28
C PRO A 86 -14.83 31.48 18.94
N ALA A 87 -15.36 30.25 19.02
CA ALA A 87 -15.64 29.29 17.92
C ALA A 87 -16.61 29.79 16.81
N SER A 88 -16.97 31.07 16.82
CA SER A 88 -17.89 31.71 15.88
C SER A 88 -17.17 32.50 14.78
N ARG A 89 -15.84 32.45 14.75
CA ARG A 89 -15.05 33.20 13.77
C ARG A 89 -14.75 32.30 12.57
N ASP A 90 -15.19 32.75 11.40
CA ASP A 90 -14.81 32.14 10.12
C ASP A 90 -13.28 32.01 10.03
N LEU A 91 -12.83 30.81 9.67
CA LEU A 91 -11.41 30.53 9.47
C LEU A 91 -10.89 31.42 8.34
N LYS A 92 -9.82 32.15 8.60
CA LYS A 92 -9.22 33.04 7.60
C LYS A 92 -8.05 32.39 6.90
N PRO A 93 -7.72 32.84 5.66
CA PRO A 93 -6.53 32.38 4.95
C PRO A 93 -5.23 32.51 5.76
N GLU A 94 -5.12 33.56 6.57
CA GLU A 94 -3.96 33.84 7.42
C GLU A 94 -3.77 32.85 8.58
N ASP A 95 -4.83 32.13 8.95
CA ASP A 95 -4.84 31.13 10.01
C ASP A 95 -4.50 29.72 9.46
N MET A 96 -4.40 29.56 8.12
CA MET A 96 -4.15 28.30 7.44
C MET A 96 -2.65 28.08 7.13
N PRO A 97 -2.12 26.85 7.26
CA PRO A 97 -0.80 26.54 6.74
C PRO A 97 -0.80 26.52 5.21
N ALA A 98 0.37 26.70 4.59
CA ALA A 98 0.47 26.57 3.14
C ALA A 98 0.21 25.11 2.72
N THR A 99 -0.61 24.89 1.68
CA THR A 99 -1.01 23.54 1.20
C THR A 99 0.19 22.63 0.88
N GLY A 100 1.32 23.20 0.44
CA GLY A 100 2.56 22.45 0.17
C GLY A 100 3.22 21.85 1.42
N THR A 101 2.79 22.22 2.63
CA THR A 101 3.27 21.65 3.90
C THR A 101 2.51 20.39 4.33
N ILE A 102 1.56 19.93 3.50
CA ILE A 102 0.83 18.66 3.66
C ILE A 102 1.07 17.83 2.38
N PRO A 103 2.28 17.26 2.21
CA PRO A 103 2.58 16.42 1.05
C PRO A 103 1.77 15.12 1.09
N THR A 104 1.20 14.73 -0.06
CA THR A 104 0.43 13.48 -0.27
C THR A 104 0.89 12.76 -1.54
N VAL A 105 2.06 13.14 -2.05
CA VAL A 105 2.57 12.81 -3.37
C VAL A 105 2.99 11.35 -3.44
N ILE A 106 3.60 10.82 -2.37
CA ILE A 106 4.00 9.41 -2.30
C ILE A 106 2.77 8.52 -2.28
N TYR A 107 1.76 8.85 -1.46
CA TYR A 107 0.51 8.11 -1.44
C TYR A 107 -0.21 8.14 -2.80
N GLU A 108 -0.41 9.32 -3.37
CA GLU A 108 -1.10 9.49 -4.67
C GLU A 108 -0.39 8.74 -5.80
N ASN A 109 0.94 8.85 -5.89
CA ASN A 109 1.73 8.18 -6.92
C ASN A 109 1.78 6.66 -6.77
N ASN A 110 1.54 6.15 -5.56
CA ASN A 110 1.59 4.73 -5.26
C ASN A 110 0.21 4.13 -4.94
N ALA A 111 -0.89 4.84 -5.18
CA ALA A 111 -2.26 4.40 -4.88
C ALA A 111 -2.55 2.97 -5.40
N GLY A 112 -2.06 2.62 -6.59
CA GLY A 112 -2.20 1.27 -7.17
C GLY A 112 -1.38 0.17 -6.47
N ASN A 113 -0.34 0.54 -5.73
CA ASN A 113 0.57 -0.35 -5.00
C ASN A 113 0.30 -0.35 -3.48
N VAL A 114 -0.60 0.49 -2.95
CA VAL A 114 -0.93 0.50 -1.51
C VAL A 114 -1.46 -0.87 -1.06
N GLY A 115 -2.12 -1.61 -1.97
CA GLY A 115 -2.55 -2.99 -1.72
C GLY A 115 -1.43 -3.96 -1.32
N LEU A 116 -0.16 -3.64 -1.58
CA LEU A 116 1.00 -4.42 -1.16
C LEU A 116 1.24 -4.34 0.36
N LEU A 117 0.75 -3.29 1.03
CA LEU A 117 0.82 -3.11 2.48
C LEU A 117 -0.09 -4.10 3.22
N LYS A 118 -1.05 -4.72 2.52
CA LYS A 118 -1.82 -5.83 3.08
C LYS A 118 -0.92 -7.07 3.20
N THR A 119 -0.15 -7.12 4.27
CA THR A 119 0.64 -8.29 4.61
C THR A 119 -0.19 -9.25 5.45
N TRP A 120 0.15 -10.55 5.43
CA TRP A 120 -0.52 -11.54 6.29
C TRP A 120 -0.30 -11.30 7.79
N ARG A 121 0.72 -10.51 8.15
CA ARG A 121 1.06 -10.16 9.55
C ARG A 121 0.33 -8.93 10.04
N ASN A 122 0.15 -7.94 9.18
CA ASN A 122 -0.62 -6.74 9.49
C ASN A 122 -1.67 -6.51 8.40
N PRO A 123 -2.84 -7.18 8.50
CA PRO A 123 -3.90 -7.01 7.51
C PRO A 123 -4.62 -5.65 7.63
N ALA A 124 -4.46 -4.97 8.78
CA ALA A 124 -5.08 -3.68 9.08
C ALA A 124 -4.28 -2.52 8.46
N GLU A 125 -2.96 -2.67 8.30
CA GLU A 125 -2.04 -1.64 7.77
C GLU A 125 -2.54 -0.95 6.49
N LEU A 126 -3.05 -1.72 5.51
CA LEU A 126 -3.66 -1.14 4.30
C LEU A 126 -4.84 -0.22 4.64
N SER A 127 -5.74 -0.68 5.51
CA SER A 127 -6.92 0.07 5.90
C SER A 127 -6.54 1.33 6.68
N ASP A 128 -5.56 1.22 7.58
CA ASP A 128 -5.10 2.32 8.42
C ASP A 128 -4.41 3.41 7.58
N VAL A 129 -3.56 3.01 6.62
CA VAL A 129 -2.94 3.93 5.65
C VAL A 129 -4.02 4.64 4.82
N VAL A 130 -4.96 3.89 4.24
CA VAL A 130 -6.01 4.48 3.41
C VAL A 130 -6.89 5.41 4.22
N SER A 131 -7.27 5.04 5.45
CA SER A 131 -8.06 5.86 6.35
C SER A 131 -7.35 7.17 6.68
N PHE A 132 -6.10 7.10 7.15
CA PHE A 132 -5.29 8.27 7.46
C PHE A 132 -5.15 9.20 6.25
N TYR A 133 -4.77 8.68 5.08
CA TYR A 133 -4.59 9.52 3.89
C TYR A 133 -5.91 10.06 3.33
N SER A 134 -7.03 9.36 3.50
CA SER A 134 -8.34 9.88 3.10
C SER A 134 -8.71 11.11 3.92
N GLU A 135 -8.47 11.08 5.23
CA GLU A 135 -8.64 12.23 6.11
C GLU A 135 -7.69 13.37 5.74
N VAL A 136 -6.40 13.07 5.58
CA VAL A 136 -5.40 14.09 5.19
C VAL A 136 -5.77 14.77 3.87
N LEU A 137 -6.24 14.02 2.87
CA LEU A 137 -6.69 14.59 1.60
C LEU A 137 -7.95 15.46 1.76
N ARG A 138 -8.91 15.03 2.60
CA ARG A 138 -10.10 15.82 2.94
C ARG A 138 -9.68 17.17 3.53
N TYR A 139 -8.89 17.17 4.59
CA TYR A 139 -8.49 18.41 5.26
C TYR A 139 -7.55 19.26 4.43
N LYS A 140 -6.64 18.65 3.65
CA LYS A 140 -5.81 19.38 2.69
C LYS A 140 -6.66 20.19 1.72
N SER A 141 -7.77 19.61 1.22
CA SER A 141 -8.69 20.32 0.33
C SER A 141 -9.42 21.47 1.04
N ILE A 142 -9.86 21.26 2.29
CA ILE A 142 -10.52 22.30 3.09
C ILE A 142 -9.56 23.46 3.39
N ILE A 143 -8.35 23.15 3.88
CA ILE A 143 -7.28 24.11 4.16
C ILE A 143 -6.90 24.89 2.91
N GLN A 144 -6.79 24.23 1.75
CA GLN A 144 -6.49 24.91 0.49
C GLN A 144 -7.58 25.92 0.13
N ARG A 145 -8.86 25.52 0.18
CA ARG A 145 -9.98 26.41 -0.15
C ARG A 145 -10.03 27.63 0.77
N ILE A 146 -9.88 27.42 2.09
CA ILE A 146 -9.80 28.52 3.06
C ILE A 146 -8.57 29.41 2.77
N GLY A 147 -7.41 28.80 2.48
CA GLY A 147 -6.17 29.51 2.15
C GLY A 147 -6.25 30.34 0.86
N GLU A 148 -7.06 29.93 -0.11
CA GLU A 148 -7.35 30.67 -1.34
C GLU A 148 -8.42 31.75 -1.16
N GLY A 149 -9.02 31.85 0.04
CA GLY A 149 -10.10 32.79 0.35
C GLY A 149 -11.45 32.36 -0.23
N GLU A 150 -11.61 31.09 -0.57
CA GLU A 150 -12.88 30.53 -0.99
C GLU A 150 -13.81 30.31 0.21
N GLU A 151 -15.11 30.44 -0.03
CA GLU A 151 -16.13 30.12 0.96
C GLU A 151 -16.21 28.60 1.16
N VAL A 152 -16.09 28.18 2.42
CA VAL A 152 -16.22 26.79 2.86
C VAL A 152 -17.40 26.70 3.82
N SER A 153 -18.22 25.65 3.70
CA SER A 153 -19.38 25.46 4.57
C SER A 153 -18.97 25.41 6.05
N ASN A 154 -19.81 25.94 6.92
CA ASN A 154 -19.57 25.93 8.37
C ASN A 154 -19.31 24.51 8.89
N THR A 155 -20.03 23.51 8.39
CA THR A 155 -19.81 22.09 8.73
C THR A 155 -18.39 21.63 8.42
N ASN A 156 -17.79 22.04 7.30
CA ASN A 156 -16.42 21.64 6.97
C ASN A 156 -15.38 22.41 7.80
N GLN A 157 -15.70 23.64 8.22
CA GLN A 157 -14.84 24.42 9.11
C GLN A 157 -14.86 23.84 10.53
N GLU A 158 -16.03 23.45 11.03
CA GLU A 158 -16.26 22.78 12.31
C GLU A 158 -15.58 21.40 12.32
N ASP A 159 -15.82 20.58 11.30
CA ASP A 159 -15.15 19.28 11.15
C ASP A 159 -13.62 19.38 11.08
N LEU A 160 -13.09 20.43 10.45
CA LEU A 160 -11.65 20.70 10.46
C LEU A 160 -11.18 21.10 11.87
N TYR A 161 -11.94 21.93 12.57
CA TYR A 161 -11.60 22.38 13.92
C TYR A 161 -11.57 21.21 14.91
N ASP A 162 -12.58 20.34 14.87
CA ASP A 162 -12.76 19.25 15.84
C ASP A 162 -11.76 18.11 15.64
N HIS A 163 -11.33 17.86 14.40
CA HIS A 163 -10.53 16.67 14.08
C HIS A 163 -9.07 16.94 13.71
N ILE A 164 -8.67 18.18 13.43
CA ILE A 164 -7.28 18.47 13.05
C ILE A 164 -6.28 18.10 14.15
N GLU A 165 -6.68 18.22 15.43
CA GLU A 165 -5.86 17.84 16.57
C GLU A 165 -5.63 16.34 16.58
N THR A 166 -6.70 15.55 16.51
CA THR A 166 -6.65 14.08 16.42
C THR A 166 -5.75 13.60 15.28
N ILE A 167 -5.83 14.23 14.12
CA ILE A 167 -5.01 13.84 12.96
C ILE A 167 -3.55 14.23 13.14
N SER A 168 -3.29 15.39 13.76
CA SER A 168 -1.93 15.78 14.16
C SER A 168 -1.33 14.80 15.17
N GLU A 169 -2.12 14.28 16.10
CA GLU A 169 -1.70 13.26 17.06
C GLU A 169 -1.45 11.90 16.39
N VAL A 170 -2.34 11.46 15.50
CA VAL A 170 -2.15 10.23 14.70
C VAL A 170 -0.86 10.34 13.88
N ARG A 171 -0.62 11.48 13.22
CA ARG A 171 0.64 11.77 12.53
C ARG A 171 1.84 11.59 13.46
N TYR A 172 1.78 12.15 14.67
CA TYR A 172 2.86 12.03 15.65
C TYR A 172 3.12 10.56 16.01
N ARG A 173 2.08 9.77 16.27
CA ARG A 173 2.20 8.33 16.55
C ARG A 173 2.79 7.55 15.37
N ILE A 174 2.37 7.84 14.14
CA ILE A 174 2.93 7.21 12.93
C ILE A 174 4.42 7.48 12.82
N VAL A 175 4.85 8.72 13.08
CA VAL A 175 6.27 9.10 13.02
C VAL A 175 7.08 8.49 14.15
N GLU A 176 6.51 8.37 15.35
CA GLU A 176 7.18 7.82 16.53
C GLU A 176 7.32 6.29 16.49
N ASN A 177 6.24 5.60 16.10
CA ASN A 177 6.16 4.14 16.11
C ASN A 177 6.52 3.51 14.75
N GLU A 178 6.61 4.32 13.69
CA GLU A 178 6.70 3.84 12.30
C GLU A 178 5.59 2.83 11.98
N GLU A 179 4.37 3.08 12.46
CA GLU A 179 3.22 2.21 12.24
C GLU A 179 1.96 3.05 11.99
N PHE A 180 1.13 2.61 11.04
CA PHE A 180 -0.14 3.26 10.75
C PHE A 180 -1.24 2.77 11.68
N GLU A 181 -1.95 3.72 12.27
CA GLU A 181 -3.15 3.48 13.07
C GLU A 181 -4.28 4.36 12.51
N ALA A 182 -5.48 3.80 12.35
CA ALA A 182 -6.63 4.59 11.97
C ALA A 182 -6.90 5.70 13.01
N PRO A 183 -7.28 6.92 12.57
CA PRO A 183 -7.80 7.93 13.49
C PRO A 183 -9.02 7.38 14.23
N LEU A 184 -8.98 7.40 15.57
CA LEU A 184 -10.15 7.15 16.40
C LEU A 184 -10.99 8.43 16.40
N ILE A 185 -11.68 8.67 15.29
CA ILE A 185 -12.71 9.71 15.24
C ILE A 185 -13.96 9.08 15.84
N ASP A 186 -14.36 9.57 17.02
CA ASP A 186 -15.63 9.23 17.64
C ASP A 186 -16.73 9.74 16.73
N HIS A 187 -17.15 8.92 15.75
CA HIS A 187 -18.38 9.15 15.04
C HIS A 187 -19.50 8.86 16.03
N ASP A 188 -19.92 9.90 16.76
CA ASP A 188 -21.18 9.93 17.48
C ASP A 188 -22.25 9.50 16.49
N SER A 189 -22.56 8.21 16.57
CA SER A 189 -23.60 7.57 15.82
C SER A 189 -24.87 7.95 16.58
N ASP A 190 -25.38 9.15 16.29
CA ASP A 190 -26.74 9.54 16.65
C ASP A 190 -27.68 8.54 15.97
N ASP A 191 -27.88 7.41 16.64
CA ASP A 191 -28.90 6.40 16.37
C ASP A 191 -30.25 7.02 16.76
N ASP A 192 -30.71 7.97 15.93
CA ASP A 192 -32.07 8.49 15.92
C ASP A 192 -33.01 7.37 15.44
N SER A 193 -33.19 6.38 16.29
CA SER A 193 -34.31 5.46 16.24
C SER A 193 -35.58 6.25 16.60
N GLU A 194 -36.18 6.92 15.60
CA GLU A 194 -37.57 7.40 15.65
C GLU A 194 -38.49 6.18 15.87
N GLU A 195 -38.88 5.97 17.12
CA GLU A 195 -39.92 5.02 17.52
C GLU A 195 -41.29 5.64 17.24
N ASP A 196 -41.73 5.57 15.98
CA ASP A 196 -43.12 5.79 15.60
C ASP A 196 -43.97 4.60 16.05
N GLY A 197 -44.77 4.79 17.10
CA GLY A 197 -45.74 3.82 17.59
C GLY A 197 -47.02 4.48 18.09
N GLU A 198 -47.94 4.77 17.17
CA GLU A 198 -49.37 4.93 17.45
C GLU A 198 -50.07 3.58 17.69
#